data_AF-R7S0Z4-F1
#
_entry.id   AF-R7S0Z4-F1
#
_cell.length_a   1.000
_cell.length_b   1.000
_cell.length_c   1.000
_cell.angle_alpha   90.00
_cell.angle_beta   90.00
_cell.angle_gamma   90.00
#
_symmetry.space_group_name_H-M   'P 1'
#
loop_
_entity.id
_entity.type
_entity.pdbx_description
1 polymer ?
#
loop_
_entity_poly.entity_id
_entity_poly.type
_entity_poly.pdbx_seq_one_letter_code
_entity_poly.pdbx_strand_id
1 'polypeptide(L)'
;MADIEKGRVAYNEQSAAGAAADPNANGAQAPYGAAGVPHVHGLHPWNQIGNKPIRRLGNPGPLGLTSFASTTLVLSFFNVQTRGVTEPNVVVGMALFVGGLAQLLAGMWEFACGNTFGATAFSAYGTFWLSYATILIPGSGIVAAYDSVPNELHNALGIFLTSWFIFTALMFVAALRRNVGFIALLFFLTITFLLLAIAEFRNSVTITKAGGGFGLLTAAIAYYCAMAELLRPDDSWFTLPLGHIPKRVRLENPCSELERHQVYHVVRRIPPQRVTSYGHIAKLLGMPRHARLVGQALKFLSPQTTPPVPWHRVVSASGAIASRGPGTDGARRQRQALEAEGVVVVDGRGGEGEARVRLREYGWFPAVGSVDLGEFGPAQVAGGQGEGQGDESDESELTELEESDEEGA
;
A
#
# COMPACT_ATOMS: atom_id res chain seq x y z
N MET A 1 -20.93 -11.98 -50.34
CA MET A 1 -21.88 -10.92 -49.99
C MET A 1 -21.62 -10.52 -48.56
N ALA A 2 -20.90 -9.41 -48.41
CA ALA A 2 -20.69 -8.70 -47.16
C ALA A 2 -21.96 -7.89 -46.82
N ASP A 3 -22.28 -7.72 -45.55
CA ASP A 3 -22.09 -6.41 -44.91
C ASP A 3 -22.41 -6.45 -43.41
N ILE A 4 -21.50 -5.81 -42.67
CA ILE A 4 -21.53 -5.49 -41.25
C ILE A 4 -21.90 -4.01 -41.19
N GLU A 5 -22.93 -3.62 -40.43
CA GLU A 5 -23.06 -2.21 -40.04
C GLU A 5 -23.48 -2.01 -38.58
N LYS A 6 -22.74 -1.08 -37.97
CA LYS A 6 -22.72 -0.70 -36.56
C LYS A 6 -23.76 0.38 -36.28
N GLY A 7 -24.63 0.17 -35.30
CA GLY A 7 -25.48 1.23 -34.72
C GLY A 7 -24.71 2.05 -33.69
N ARG A 8 -24.33 3.28 -34.07
CA ARG A 8 -23.74 4.32 -33.21
C ARG A 8 -24.86 5.31 -32.87
N VAL A 9 -25.26 5.40 -31.59
CA VAL A 9 -26.28 6.35 -31.13
C VAL A 9 -25.63 7.71 -30.84
N ALA A 10 -26.19 8.73 -31.48
CA ALA A 10 -25.78 10.12 -31.42
C ALA A 10 -26.23 10.82 -30.13
N TYR A 11 -25.39 11.76 -29.66
CA TYR A 11 -25.69 12.75 -28.65
C TYR A 11 -26.71 13.75 -29.20
N ASN A 12 -27.74 14.11 -28.41
CA ASN A 12 -28.68 15.17 -28.75
C ASN A 12 -28.51 16.35 -27.77
N GLU A 13 -27.90 17.43 -28.25
CA GLU A 13 -28.00 18.77 -27.66
C GLU A 13 -29.27 19.42 -28.21
N GLN A 14 -30.21 19.80 -27.33
CA GLN A 14 -31.11 20.97 -27.41
C GLN A 14 -32.38 20.71 -26.60
N SER A 15 -32.47 21.34 -25.42
CA SER A 15 -33.69 22.03 -25.02
C SER A 15 -33.34 23.07 -23.96
N ALA A 16 -33.14 24.30 -24.43
CA ALA A 16 -33.25 25.49 -23.62
C ALA A 16 -34.64 26.07 -23.87
N ALA A 17 -35.49 26.14 -22.84
CA ALA A 17 -36.53 27.17 -22.68
C ALA A 17 -37.26 27.03 -21.34
N GLY A 18 -37.09 28.02 -20.47
CA GLY A 18 -38.19 28.66 -19.73
C GLY A 18 -38.77 27.94 -18.50
N ALA A 19 -38.36 28.40 -17.31
CA ALA A 19 -39.26 28.46 -16.16
C ALA A 19 -38.87 29.59 -15.20
N ALA A 20 -39.62 30.68 -15.32
CA ALA A 20 -40.07 31.68 -14.34
C ALA A 20 -39.15 32.14 -13.18
N ALA A 21 -38.95 33.46 -13.17
CA ALA A 21 -38.47 34.26 -12.05
C ALA A 21 -39.50 34.35 -10.92
N ASP A 22 -39.02 34.33 -9.68
CA ASP A 22 -39.77 34.70 -8.46
C ASP A 22 -39.51 36.19 -8.13
N PRO A 23 -40.54 37.05 -8.08
CA PRO A 23 -40.39 38.47 -7.79
C PRO A 23 -40.96 38.81 -6.40
N ASN A 24 -40.31 38.44 -5.29
CA ASN A 24 -40.46 39.18 -4.02
C ASN A 24 -39.47 38.76 -2.92
N ALA A 25 -38.35 39.50 -2.82
CA ALA A 25 -37.62 39.64 -1.55
C ALA A 25 -36.89 40.98 -1.55
N ASN A 26 -37.65 42.06 -1.33
CA ASN A 26 -37.10 43.39 -1.09
C ASN A 26 -36.65 43.53 0.37
N GLY A 27 -35.40 43.96 0.56
CA GLY A 27 -35.15 45.22 1.27
C GLY A 27 -34.61 45.15 2.70
N ALA A 28 -33.29 45.15 2.83
CA ALA A 28 -32.59 45.94 3.85
C ALA A 28 -31.23 46.42 3.30
N GLN A 29 -31.12 47.71 2.98
CA GLN A 29 -29.87 48.48 2.77
C GLN A 29 -29.41 49.01 4.16
N ALA A 30 -28.15 49.34 4.51
CA ALA A 30 -26.92 49.76 3.82
C ALA A 30 -25.74 49.69 4.87
N PRO A 31 -24.54 50.34 4.77
CA PRO A 31 -23.75 50.88 3.64
C PRO A 31 -22.18 50.73 3.75
N TYR A 32 -21.44 51.17 2.71
CA TYR A 32 -19.97 51.46 2.60
C TYR A 32 -18.97 50.31 2.88
N GLY A 33 -17.94 49.98 2.08
CA GLY A 33 -17.26 50.59 0.95
C GLY A 33 -15.75 50.28 1.07
N ALA A 34 -15.19 49.42 0.21
CA ALA A 34 -13.74 49.31 0.00
C ALA A 34 -13.41 48.67 -1.37
N ALA A 35 -13.10 49.55 -2.31
CA ALA A 35 -12.32 49.41 -3.54
C ALA A 35 -11.86 48.00 -4.01
N GLY A 36 -12.43 47.58 -5.15
CA GLY A 36 -11.72 47.14 -6.36
C GLY A 36 -10.53 46.19 -6.24
N VAL A 37 -10.80 44.89 -6.41
CA VAL A 37 -9.82 43.95 -6.98
C VAL A 37 -10.30 43.64 -8.40
N PRO A 38 -9.52 43.91 -9.45
CA PRO A 38 -9.93 43.54 -10.80
C PRO A 38 -10.04 42.01 -10.88
N HIS A 39 -11.21 41.52 -11.28
CA HIS A 39 -11.41 40.14 -11.68
C HIS A 39 -10.49 39.84 -12.86
N VAL A 40 -9.34 39.21 -12.59
CA VAL A 40 -8.47 38.70 -13.65
C VAL A 40 -9.14 37.47 -14.23
N HIS A 41 -9.84 37.67 -15.34
CA HIS A 41 -10.39 36.61 -16.17
C HIS A 41 -9.21 35.92 -16.87
N GLY A 42 -8.81 34.75 -16.35
CA GLY A 42 -7.66 34.00 -16.89
C GLY A 42 -7.24 32.85 -15.99
N LEU A 43 -8.13 31.90 -15.71
CA LEU A 43 -7.72 30.60 -15.19
C LEU A 43 -6.83 29.92 -16.23
N HIS A 44 -5.57 29.68 -15.88
CA HIS A 44 -4.60 28.99 -16.73
C HIS A 44 -5.17 27.61 -17.15
N PRO A 45 -5.09 27.20 -18.43
CA PRO A 45 -5.75 26.01 -18.98
C PRO A 45 -5.37 24.65 -18.35
N TRP A 46 -4.43 24.61 -17.40
CA TRP A 46 -4.00 23.37 -16.74
C TRP A 46 -4.97 22.88 -15.64
N ASN A 47 -5.89 23.73 -15.16
CA ASN A 47 -6.87 23.34 -14.14
C ASN A 47 -8.08 22.55 -14.70
N GLN A 48 -8.13 22.29 -16.02
CA GLN A 48 -9.24 21.59 -16.68
C GLN A 48 -8.88 20.20 -17.23
N ILE A 49 -7.74 19.61 -16.85
CA ILE A 49 -7.53 18.19 -17.09
C ILE A 49 -8.38 17.43 -16.07
N GLY A 50 -9.60 17.10 -16.48
CA GLY A 50 -10.59 16.41 -15.66
C GLY A 50 -9.96 15.21 -14.94
N ASN A 51 -10.11 15.21 -13.62
CA ASN A 51 -10.01 14.01 -12.81
C ASN A 51 -11.02 13.01 -13.39
N LYS A 52 -10.59 12.16 -14.33
CA LYS A 52 -11.40 11.00 -14.70
C LYS A 52 -11.64 10.25 -13.40
N PRO A 53 -12.90 9.99 -12.99
CA PRO A 53 -13.14 9.20 -11.80
C PRO A 53 -12.43 7.87 -12.00
N ILE A 54 -11.45 7.58 -11.13
CA ILE A 54 -10.77 6.29 -11.11
C ILE A 54 -11.88 5.26 -10.91
N ARG A 55 -12.07 4.34 -11.87
CA ARG A 55 -13.07 3.28 -11.75
C ARG A 55 -12.75 2.47 -10.50
N ARG A 56 -13.64 2.48 -9.51
CA ARG A 56 -13.55 1.62 -8.33
C ARG A 56 -14.19 0.27 -8.68
N LEU A 57 -13.36 -0.76 -8.80
CA LEU A 57 -13.85 -2.14 -8.92
C LEU A 57 -14.40 -2.60 -7.56
N GLY A 58 -15.38 -3.50 -7.56
CA GLY A 58 -15.87 -4.13 -6.34
C GLY A 58 -14.79 -4.98 -5.69
N ASN A 59 -14.83 -5.16 -4.36
CA ASN A 59 -13.91 -6.05 -3.66
C ASN A 59 -14.32 -7.52 -3.91
N PRO A 60 -13.50 -8.34 -4.60
CA PRO A 60 -13.81 -9.75 -4.80
C PRO A 60 -13.49 -10.65 -3.58
N GLY A 61 -12.79 -10.11 -2.59
CA GLY A 61 -12.33 -10.85 -1.39
C GLY A 61 -13.44 -11.57 -0.61
N PRO A 62 -14.61 -10.94 -0.32
CA PRO A 62 -15.73 -11.62 0.31
C PRO A 62 -16.22 -12.85 -0.45
N LEU A 63 -16.27 -12.80 -1.78
CA LEU A 63 -16.67 -13.94 -2.61
C LEU A 63 -15.65 -15.08 -2.49
N GLY A 64 -14.35 -14.76 -2.57
CA GLY A 64 -13.28 -15.74 -2.40
C GLY A 64 -13.32 -16.42 -1.03
N LEU A 65 -13.47 -15.64 0.04
CA LEU A 65 -13.48 -16.14 1.42
C LEU A 65 -14.74 -16.93 1.76
N THR A 66 -15.93 -16.48 1.34
CA THR A 66 -17.18 -17.23 1.56
C THR A 66 -17.22 -18.54 0.78
N SER A 67 -16.68 -18.55 -0.44
CA SER A 67 -16.56 -19.75 -1.27
C SER A 67 -15.67 -20.80 -0.61
N PHE A 68 -14.49 -20.37 -0.14
CA PHE A 68 -13.56 -21.18 0.64
C PHE A 68 -14.20 -21.71 1.93
N ALA A 69 -14.81 -20.81 2.72
CA ALA A 69 -15.39 -21.12 4.02
C ALA A 69 -16.49 -22.17 3.89
N SER A 70 -17.41 -21.99 2.94
CA SER A 70 -18.57 -22.87 2.76
C SER A 70 -18.15 -24.29 2.41
N THR A 71 -17.19 -24.46 1.49
CA THR A 71 -16.73 -25.77 1.04
C THR A 71 -15.89 -26.46 2.13
N THR A 72 -15.02 -25.70 2.79
CA THR A 72 -14.22 -26.18 3.94
C THR A 72 -15.12 -26.63 5.08
N LEU A 73 -16.18 -25.88 5.39
CA LEU A 73 -17.13 -26.21 6.45
C LEU A 73 -17.80 -27.57 6.20
N VAL A 74 -18.31 -27.79 4.99
CA VAL A 74 -19.00 -29.05 4.63
C VAL A 74 -18.03 -30.23 4.70
N LEU A 75 -16.84 -30.13 4.10
CA LEU A 75 -15.84 -31.20 4.18
C LEU A 75 -15.43 -31.46 5.63
N SER A 76 -15.28 -30.41 6.44
CA SER A 76 -14.89 -30.54 7.84
C SER A 76 -15.96 -31.24 8.68
N PHE A 77 -17.25 -31.01 8.42
CA PHE A 77 -18.33 -31.76 9.06
C PHE A 77 -18.28 -33.26 8.74
N PHE A 78 -17.87 -33.63 7.51
CA PHE A 78 -17.69 -35.03 7.12
C PHE A 78 -16.42 -35.64 7.71
N ASN A 79 -15.32 -34.87 7.78
CA ASN A 79 -14.09 -35.31 8.44
C ASN A 79 -14.32 -35.61 9.93
N VAL A 80 -15.15 -34.82 10.63
CA VAL A 80 -15.55 -35.12 12.02
C VAL A 80 -16.66 -36.18 12.13
N GLN A 81 -17.18 -36.67 11.00
CA GLN A 81 -18.27 -37.64 10.89
C GLN A 81 -19.57 -37.19 11.57
N THR A 82 -19.92 -35.92 11.37
CA THR A 82 -21.14 -35.32 11.93
C THR A 82 -22.36 -36.12 11.49
N ARG A 83 -23.20 -36.51 12.45
CA ARG A 83 -24.38 -37.36 12.22
C ARG A 83 -24.06 -38.73 11.56
N GLY A 84 -22.83 -39.21 11.68
CA GLY A 84 -22.41 -40.50 11.12
C GLY A 84 -22.17 -40.49 9.62
N VAL A 85 -22.14 -39.34 8.96
CA VAL A 85 -21.83 -39.24 7.53
C VAL A 85 -20.33 -39.38 7.32
N THR A 86 -19.92 -40.43 6.59
CA THR A 86 -18.52 -40.73 6.28
C THR A 86 -18.15 -40.46 4.83
N GLU A 87 -19.12 -40.58 3.91
CA GLU A 87 -18.90 -40.44 2.47
C GLU A 87 -18.94 -38.97 2.03
N PRO A 88 -17.88 -38.43 1.40
CA PRO A 88 -17.81 -37.02 1.07
C PRO A 88 -18.50 -36.63 -0.24
N ASN A 89 -19.29 -37.50 -0.88
CA ASN A 89 -19.82 -37.27 -2.24
C ASN A 89 -20.58 -35.94 -2.42
N VAL A 90 -21.28 -35.46 -1.39
CA VAL A 90 -21.97 -34.15 -1.44
C VAL A 90 -20.98 -32.98 -1.59
N VAL A 91 -19.75 -33.11 -1.10
CA VAL A 91 -18.69 -32.09 -1.23
C VAL A 91 -18.30 -31.86 -2.69
N VAL A 92 -18.44 -32.85 -3.57
CA VAL A 92 -18.02 -32.74 -4.98
C VAL A 92 -18.65 -31.55 -5.68
N GLY A 93 -19.97 -31.33 -5.51
CA GLY A 93 -20.65 -30.19 -6.12
C GLY A 93 -20.16 -28.84 -5.57
N MET A 94 -19.98 -28.75 -4.25
CA MET A 94 -19.45 -27.55 -3.60
C MET A 94 -18.00 -27.27 -4.04
N ALA A 95 -17.18 -28.31 -4.11
CA ALA A 95 -15.79 -28.23 -4.52
C ALA A 95 -15.63 -27.83 -5.99
N LEU A 96 -16.53 -28.26 -6.89
CA LEU A 96 -16.51 -27.82 -8.28
C LEU A 96 -16.89 -26.35 -8.44
N PHE A 97 -18.04 -25.94 -7.88
CA PHE A 97 -18.66 -24.67 -8.26
C PHE A 97 -18.39 -23.55 -7.26
N VAL A 98 -18.42 -23.85 -5.97
CA VAL A 98 -18.31 -22.85 -4.91
C VAL A 98 -16.84 -22.69 -4.53
N GLY A 99 -16.28 -23.67 -3.81
CA GLY A 99 -14.87 -23.68 -3.44
C GLY A 99 -13.94 -23.69 -4.64
N GLY A 100 -14.37 -24.22 -5.78
CA GLY A 100 -13.58 -24.29 -7.00
C GLY A 100 -13.71 -23.06 -7.89
N LEU A 101 -14.72 -23.08 -8.76
CA LEU A 101 -14.90 -22.09 -9.82
C LEU A 101 -15.14 -20.67 -9.27
N ALA A 102 -16.08 -20.47 -8.36
CA ALA A 102 -16.38 -19.14 -7.83
C ALA A 102 -15.17 -18.54 -7.09
N GLN A 103 -14.45 -19.35 -6.31
CA GLN A 103 -13.23 -18.92 -5.63
C GLN A 103 -12.10 -18.59 -6.63
N LEU A 104 -11.91 -19.40 -7.67
CA LEU A 104 -10.93 -19.14 -8.73
C LEU A 104 -11.24 -17.81 -9.44
N LEU A 105 -12.50 -17.55 -9.78
CA LEU A 105 -12.94 -16.31 -10.41
C LEU A 105 -12.74 -15.10 -9.49
N ALA A 106 -12.97 -15.24 -8.18
CA ALA A 106 -12.64 -14.19 -7.22
C ALA A 106 -11.13 -13.86 -7.24
N GLY A 107 -10.27 -14.89 -7.32
CA GLY A 107 -8.83 -14.71 -7.49
C GLY A 107 -8.45 -14.01 -8.80
N MET A 108 -9.14 -14.33 -9.90
CA MET A 108 -8.94 -13.62 -11.19
C MET A 108 -9.26 -12.12 -11.07
N TRP A 109 -10.29 -11.75 -10.31
CA TRP A 109 -10.63 -10.36 -10.06
C TRP A 109 -9.69 -9.66 -9.07
N GLU A 110 -9.06 -10.38 -8.15
CA GLU A 110 -8.01 -9.82 -7.29
C GLU A 110 -6.78 -9.38 -8.09
N PHE A 111 -6.44 -10.07 -9.20
CA PHE A 111 -5.41 -9.59 -10.12
C PHE A 111 -5.76 -8.22 -10.70
N ALA A 112 -7.02 -8.02 -11.11
CA ALA A 112 -7.50 -6.75 -11.62
C ALA A 112 -7.50 -5.64 -10.55
N CYS A 113 -7.64 -6.01 -9.28
CA CYS A 113 -7.58 -5.09 -8.13
C CYS A 113 -6.14 -4.84 -7.63
N GLY A 114 -5.12 -5.51 -8.19
CA GLY A 114 -3.72 -5.36 -7.80
C GLY A 114 -3.36 -6.01 -6.45
N ASN A 115 -4.19 -6.93 -5.94
CA ASN A 115 -3.95 -7.62 -4.67
C ASN A 115 -3.31 -8.99 -4.91
N THR A 116 -1.98 -9.01 -5.05
CA THR A 116 -1.22 -10.25 -5.35
C THR A 116 -1.51 -11.39 -4.38
N PHE A 117 -1.63 -11.10 -3.08
CA PHE A 117 -1.89 -12.14 -2.08
C PHE A 117 -3.26 -12.80 -2.27
N GLY A 118 -4.32 -12.00 -2.40
CA GLY A 118 -5.68 -12.50 -2.61
C GLY A 118 -5.78 -13.25 -3.94
N ALA A 119 -5.17 -12.70 -4.98
CA ALA A 119 -5.09 -13.31 -6.30
C ALA A 119 -4.44 -14.70 -6.25
N THR A 120 -3.26 -14.82 -5.63
CA THR A 120 -2.59 -16.12 -5.47
C THR A 120 -3.39 -17.06 -4.57
N ALA A 121 -3.88 -16.58 -3.43
CA ALA A 121 -4.59 -17.42 -2.46
C ALA A 121 -5.90 -17.99 -3.04
N PHE A 122 -6.79 -17.15 -3.55
CA PHE A 122 -8.09 -17.60 -4.03
C PHE A 122 -7.97 -18.43 -5.31
N SER A 123 -7.06 -18.08 -6.21
CA SER A 123 -6.84 -18.93 -7.40
C SER A 123 -6.27 -20.29 -7.04
N ALA A 124 -5.30 -20.37 -6.13
CA ALA A 124 -4.69 -21.64 -5.73
C ALA A 124 -5.66 -22.53 -4.94
N TYR A 125 -6.38 -21.99 -3.96
CA TYR A 125 -7.37 -22.78 -3.22
C TYR A 125 -8.60 -23.11 -4.08
N GLY A 126 -8.94 -22.27 -5.05
CA GLY A 126 -9.94 -22.60 -6.08
C GLY A 126 -9.53 -23.83 -6.90
N THR A 127 -8.30 -23.86 -7.39
CA THR A 127 -7.81 -25.02 -8.15
C THR A 127 -7.59 -26.25 -7.27
N PHE A 128 -7.25 -26.10 -5.98
CA PHE A 128 -7.28 -27.19 -5.00
C PHE A 128 -8.64 -27.87 -4.99
N TRP A 129 -9.72 -27.12 -4.81
CA TRP A 129 -11.07 -27.69 -4.73
C TRP A 129 -11.51 -28.35 -6.03
N LEU A 130 -11.18 -27.75 -7.17
CA LEU A 130 -11.41 -28.39 -8.48
C LEU A 130 -10.67 -29.73 -8.58
N SER A 131 -9.39 -29.77 -8.19
CA SER A 131 -8.59 -31.01 -8.22
C SER A 131 -9.12 -32.08 -7.24
N TYR A 132 -9.53 -31.67 -6.04
CA TYR A 132 -10.12 -32.56 -5.04
C TYR A 132 -11.44 -33.15 -5.53
N ALA A 133 -12.29 -32.34 -6.17
CA ALA A 133 -13.50 -32.84 -6.79
C ALA A 133 -13.20 -33.86 -7.90
N THR A 134 -12.19 -33.62 -8.74
CA THR A 134 -11.80 -34.55 -9.82
C THR A 134 -11.39 -35.92 -9.27
N ILE A 135 -10.70 -35.98 -8.13
CA ILE A 135 -10.35 -37.24 -7.46
C ILE A 135 -11.62 -38.05 -7.14
N LEU A 136 -12.66 -37.41 -6.63
CA LEU A 136 -13.89 -38.07 -6.19
C LEU A 136 -14.89 -38.39 -7.31
N ILE A 137 -14.75 -37.81 -8.51
CA ILE A 137 -15.62 -38.09 -9.65
C ILE A 137 -15.26 -39.47 -10.20
N PRO A 138 -16.17 -40.47 -10.19
CA PRO A 138 -15.84 -41.83 -10.67
C PRO A 138 -15.35 -41.87 -12.12
N GLY A 139 -15.88 -40.98 -12.96
CA GLY A 139 -15.48 -40.85 -14.37
C GLY A 139 -14.04 -40.36 -14.59
N SER A 140 -13.34 -39.88 -13.57
CA SER A 140 -11.92 -39.51 -13.69
C SER A 140 -10.99 -40.73 -13.71
N GLY A 141 -11.45 -41.88 -13.16
CA GLY A 141 -10.65 -43.09 -13.02
C GLY A 141 -9.51 -42.99 -11.99
N ILE A 142 -9.36 -41.88 -11.26
CA ILE A 142 -8.24 -41.67 -10.34
C ILE A 142 -8.28 -42.68 -9.19
N VAL A 143 -9.40 -42.76 -8.47
CA VAL A 143 -9.54 -43.70 -7.33
C VAL A 143 -9.40 -45.15 -7.79
N ALA A 144 -10.06 -45.51 -8.91
CA ALA A 144 -10.02 -46.86 -9.47
C ALA A 144 -8.61 -47.31 -9.89
N ALA A 145 -7.71 -46.38 -10.21
CA ALA A 145 -6.33 -46.71 -10.54
C ALA A 145 -5.55 -47.33 -9.36
N TYR A 146 -6.03 -47.15 -8.12
CA TYR A 146 -5.39 -47.63 -6.89
C TYR A 146 -6.04 -48.87 -6.29
N ASP A 147 -6.98 -49.53 -6.98
CA ASP A 147 -7.71 -50.70 -6.45
C ASP A 147 -6.82 -51.94 -6.23
N SER A 148 -5.64 -51.98 -6.87
CA SER A 148 -4.78 -53.17 -6.90
C SER A 148 -3.84 -53.30 -5.70
N VAL A 149 -3.47 -52.20 -5.04
CA VAL A 149 -2.49 -52.18 -3.94
C VAL A 149 -3.12 -51.54 -2.70
N PRO A 150 -3.28 -52.31 -1.60
CA PRO A 150 -3.84 -51.77 -0.37
C PRO A 150 -3.05 -50.56 0.15
N ASN A 151 -3.77 -49.53 0.60
CA ASN A 151 -3.22 -48.27 1.13
C ASN A 151 -2.43 -47.39 0.15
N GLU A 152 -2.27 -47.78 -1.13
CA GLU A 152 -1.56 -46.93 -2.10
C GLU A 152 -2.30 -45.60 -2.33
N LEU A 153 -3.64 -45.65 -2.41
CA LEU A 153 -4.49 -44.46 -2.50
C LEU A 153 -4.26 -43.51 -1.31
N HIS A 154 -4.25 -44.04 -0.09
CA HIS A 154 -4.02 -43.25 1.12
C HIS A 154 -2.63 -42.58 1.11
N ASN A 155 -1.59 -43.30 0.66
CA ASN A 155 -0.27 -42.70 0.49
C ASN A 155 -0.28 -41.59 -0.57
N ALA A 156 -0.96 -41.79 -1.71
CA ALA A 156 -1.08 -40.79 -2.76
C ALA A 156 -1.83 -39.53 -2.29
N LEU A 157 -2.95 -39.70 -1.56
CA LEU A 157 -3.70 -38.59 -0.98
C LEU A 157 -2.91 -37.86 0.11
N GLY A 158 -2.15 -38.59 0.93
CA GLY A 158 -1.23 -38.00 1.91
C GLY A 158 -0.16 -37.13 1.25
N ILE A 159 0.43 -37.59 0.15
CA ILE A 159 1.40 -36.80 -0.65
C ILE A 159 0.73 -35.55 -1.24
N PHE A 160 -0.47 -35.72 -1.82
CA PHE A 160 -1.26 -34.61 -2.36
C PHE A 160 -1.52 -33.55 -1.29
N LEU A 161 -2.02 -33.93 -0.11
CA LEU A 161 -2.29 -33.00 0.99
C LEU A 161 -1.01 -32.38 1.58
N THR A 162 0.10 -33.12 1.58
CA THR A 162 1.41 -32.60 2.02
C THR A 162 1.88 -31.45 1.14
N SER A 163 1.66 -31.53 -0.18
CA SER A 163 1.99 -30.43 -1.10
C SER A 163 1.20 -29.15 -0.77
N TRP A 164 -0.08 -29.30 -0.42
CA TRP A 164 -0.95 -28.20 -0.01
C TRP A 164 -0.59 -27.66 1.38
N PHE A 165 -0.19 -28.52 2.32
CA PHE A 165 0.38 -28.10 3.60
C PHE A 165 1.59 -27.18 3.38
N ILE A 166 2.54 -27.55 2.53
CA ILE A 166 3.73 -26.74 2.23
C ILE A 166 3.33 -25.40 1.62
N PHE A 167 2.46 -25.41 0.60
CA PHE A 167 1.95 -24.19 -0.02
C PHE A 167 1.27 -23.27 0.99
N THR A 168 0.37 -23.81 1.82
CA THR A 168 -0.34 -23.05 2.86
C THR A 168 0.62 -22.52 3.92
N ALA A 169 1.65 -23.27 4.34
CA ALA A 169 2.67 -22.80 5.26
C ALA A 169 3.46 -21.60 4.70
N LEU A 170 3.80 -21.63 3.41
CA LEU A 170 4.42 -20.48 2.73
C LEU A 170 3.48 -19.28 2.67
N MET A 171 2.21 -19.50 2.35
CA MET A 171 1.18 -18.45 2.36
C MET A 171 0.96 -17.88 3.77
N PHE A 172 1.03 -18.70 4.81
CA PHE A 172 0.95 -18.27 6.20
C PHE A 172 2.07 -17.29 6.55
N VAL A 173 3.32 -17.60 6.18
CA VAL A 173 4.45 -16.68 6.35
C VAL A 173 4.21 -15.35 5.61
N ALA A 174 3.69 -15.41 4.38
CA ALA A 174 3.34 -14.20 3.61
C ALA A 174 2.21 -13.38 4.27
N ALA A 175 1.33 -14.01 5.05
CA ALA A 175 0.21 -13.37 5.73
C ALA A 175 0.59 -12.65 7.03
N LEU A 176 1.77 -12.90 7.60
CA LEU A 176 2.22 -12.32 8.89
C LEU A 176 2.23 -10.78 8.95
N ARG A 177 2.14 -10.10 7.79
CA ARG A 177 2.07 -8.64 7.70
C ARG A 177 0.71 -8.09 7.26
N ARG A 178 -0.33 -8.93 7.20
CA ARG A 178 -1.69 -8.54 6.78
C ARG A 178 -2.51 -8.04 7.96
N ASN A 179 -3.23 -8.93 8.62
CA ASN A 179 -4.01 -8.68 9.82
C ASN A 179 -4.19 -9.98 10.60
N VAL A 180 -4.59 -9.89 11.86
CA VAL A 180 -4.72 -11.05 12.75
C VAL A 180 -5.72 -12.09 12.20
N GLY A 181 -6.81 -11.64 11.56
CA GLY A 181 -7.79 -12.53 10.95
C GLY A 181 -7.20 -13.46 9.89
N PHE A 182 -6.45 -12.92 8.92
CA PHE A 182 -5.79 -13.73 7.88
C PHE A 182 -4.65 -14.60 8.43
N ILE A 183 -3.95 -14.13 9.45
CA ILE A 183 -2.91 -14.91 10.13
C ILE A 183 -3.52 -16.13 10.81
N ALA A 184 -4.59 -15.93 11.58
CA ALA A 184 -5.32 -17.01 12.24
C ALA A 184 -5.92 -17.98 11.22
N LEU A 185 -6.53 -17.47 10.14
CA LEU A 185 -7.10 -18.27 9.07
C LEU A 185 -6.06 -19.24 8.48
N LEU A 186 -4.90 -18.73 8.07
CA LEU A 186 -3.88 -19.56 7.44
C LEU A 186 -3.13 -20.44 8.45
N PHE A 187 -2.95 -20.00 9.69
CA PHE A 187 -2.39 -20.84 10.75
C PHE A 187 -3.22 -22.11 10.97
N PHE A 188 -4.53 -21.97 11.16
CA PHE A 188 -5.41 -23.11 11.37
C PHE A 188 -5.55 -23.95 10.10
N LEU A 189 -5.60 -23.34 8.92
CA LEU A 189 -5.59 -24.07 7.65
C LEU A 189 -4.31 -24.90 7.47
N THR A 190 -3.14 -24.37 7.85
CA THR A 190 -1.87 -25.11 7.82
C THR A 190 -1.95 -26.35 8.72
N ILE A 191 -2.49 -26.22 9.93
CA ILE A 191 -2.70 -27.35 10.84
C ILE A 191 -3.71 -28.35 10.26
N THR A 192 -4.80 -27.87 9.67
CA THR A 192 -5.79 -28.73 9.00
C THR A 192 -5.14 -29.59 7.92
N PHE A 193 -4.40 -28.99 6.98
CA PHE A 193 -3.72 -29.76 5.93
C PHE A 193 -2.67 -30.73 6.49
N LEU A 194 -1.89 -30.31 7.49
CA LEU A 194 -0.92 -31.17 8.14
C LEU A 194 -1.59 -32.41 8.76
N LEU A 195 -2.66 -32.22 9.54
CA LEU A 195 -3.37 -33.31 10.20
C LEU A 195 -4.06 -34.22 9.19
N LEU A 196 -4.70 -33.67 8.15
CA LEU A 196 -5.32 -34.50 7.11
C LEU A 196 -4.27 -35.31 6.33
N ALA A 197 -3.10 -34.74 6.03
CA ALA A 197 -2.01 -35.49 5.39
C ALA A 197 -1.51 -36.65 6.28
N ILE A 198 -1.29 -36.40 7.58
CA ILE A 198 -0.91 -37.44 8.54
C ILE A 198 -2.01 -38.49 8.67
N ALA A 199 -3.28 -38.07 8.67
CA ALA A 199 -4.42 -38.98 8.77
C ALA A 199 -4.46 -39.97 7.60
N GLU A 200 -4.19 -39.51 6.38
CA GLU A 200 -4.10 -40.36 5.19
C GLU A 200 -2.92 -41.34 5.31
N PHE A 201 -1.70 -40.86 5.60
CA PHE A 201 -0.54 -41.76 5.76
C PHE A 201 -0.69 -42.81 6.87
N ARG A 202 -1.48 -42.51 7.89
CA ARG A 202 -1.74 -43.41 9.02
C ARG A 202 -3.05 -44.19 8.89
N ASN A 203 -3.84 -43.91 7.86
CA ASN A 203 -5.21 -44.38 7.70
C ASN A 203 -6.01 -44.29 9.03
N SER A 204 -5.99 -43.11 9.67
CA SER A 204 -6.49 -42.93 11.04
C SER A 204 -7.66 -41.95 11.11
N VAL A 205 -8.86 -42.51 11.33
CA VAL A 205 -10.10 -41.73 11.53
C VAL A 205 -9.97 -40.72 12.67
N THR A 206 -9.28 -41.06 13.76
CA THR A 206 -9.09 -40.14 14.89
C THR A 206 -8.36 -38.88 14.48
N ILE A 207 -7.33 -39.01 13.64
CA ILE A 207 -6.56 -37.87 13.14
C ILE A 207 -7.37 -37.12 12.07
N THR A 208 -8.15 -37.82 11.24
CA THR A 208 -9.11 -37.18 10.32
C THR A 208 -10.10 -36.30 11.06
N LYS A 209 -10.65 -36.78 12.19
CA LYS A 209 -11.55 -36.00 13.06
C LYS A 209 -10.85 -34.79 13.66
N ALA A 210 -9.60 -34.92 14.11
CA ALA A 210 -8.82 -33.79 14.60
C ALA A 210 -8.61 -32.74 13.50
N GLY A 211 -8.20 -33.16 12.29
CA GLY A 211 -8.06 -32.28 11.13
C GLY A 211 -9.37 -31.58 10.74
N GLY A 212 -10.48 -32.32 10.77
CA GLY A 212 -11.82 -31.78 10.59
C GLY A 212 -12.21 -30.73 11.63
N GLY A 213 -11.87 -30.93 12.91
CA GLY A 213 -12.10 -29.95 13.98
C GLY A 213 -11.38 -28.63 13.72
N PHE A 214 -10.10 -28.69 13.33
CA PHE A 214 -9.36 -27.50 12.91
C PHE A 214 -9.92 -26.89 11.61
N GLY A 215 -10.45 -27.71 10.71
CA GLY A 215 -11.13 -27.26 9.49
C GLY A 215 -12.42 -26.48 9.78
N LEU A 216 -13.21 -26.89 10.79
CA LEU A 216 -14.38 -26.14 11.25
C LEU A 216 -14.00 -24.76 11.78
N LEU A 217 -12.93 -24.68 12.61
CA LEU A 217 -12.42 -23.41 13.11
C LEU A 217 -11.91 -22.51 11.97
N THR A 218 -11.19 -23.10 11.03
CA THR A 218 -10.71 -22.43 9.82
C THR A 218 -11.87 -21.82 9.02
N ALA A 219 -12.93 -22.58 8.79
CA ALA A 219 -14.12 -22.11 8.08
C ALA A 219 -14.85 -20.98 8.83
N ALA A 220 -14.97 -21.08 10.15
CA ALA A 220 -15.58 -20.03 10.97
C ALA A 220 -14.79 -18.71 10.89
N ILE A 221 -13.46 -18.78 10.97
CA ILE A 221 -12.58 -17.61 10.82
C ILE A 221 -12.67 -17.05 9.40
N ALA A 222 -12.73 -17.90 8.37
CA ALA A 222 -12.88 -17.46 6.99
C ALA A 222 -14.20 -16.69 6.77
N TYR A 223 -15.31 -17.16 7.33
CA TYR A 223 -16.58 -16.42 7.30
C TYR A 223 -16.50 -15.08 8.03
N TYR A 224 -15.84 -15.05 9.18
CA TYR A 224 -15.60 -13.80 9.91
C TYR A 224 -14.81 -12.80 9.05
N CYS A 225 -13.71 -13.24 8.43
CA CYS A 225 -12.92 -12.40 7.53
C CYS A 225 -13.75 -11.94 6.32
N ALA A 226 -14.55 -12.81 5.72
CA ALA A 226 -15.40 -12.48 4.60
C ALA A 226 -16.43 -11.40 4.95
N MET A 227 -17.07 -11.54 6.12
CA MET A 227 -18.03 -10.58 6.63
C MET A 227 -17.36 -9.23 6.92
N ALA A 228 -16.17 -9.24 7.54
CA ALA A 228 -15.43 -8.02 7.82
C ALA A 228 -15.01 -7.27 6.53
N GLU A 229 -14.70 -7.98 5.45
CA GLU A 229 -14.40 -7.37 4.16
C GLU A 229 -15.63 -6.90 3.39
N LEU A 230 -16.78 -7.53 3.63
CA LEU A 230 -18.06 -7.15 3.04
C LEU A 230 -18.64 -5.89 3.70
N LEU A 231 -18.52 -5.80 5.03
CA LEU A 231 -19.01 -4.68 5.83
C LEU A 231 -18.03 -3.50 5.81
N ARG A 232 -18.13 -2.65 4.78
CA ARG A 232 -17.30 -1.44 4.64
C ARG A 232 -17.93 -0.25 5.40
N PRO A 233 -17.12 0.70 5.91
CA PRO A 233 -17.63 1.90 6.59
C PRO A 233 -18.62 2.72 5.74
N ASP A 234 -18.45 2.72 4.42
CA ASP A 234 -19.27 3.49 3.50
C ASP A 234 -20.67 2.86 3.27
N ASP A 235 -20.81 1.55 3.51
CA ASP A 235 -22.00 0.77 3.12
C ASP A 235 -22.64 0.00 4.29
N SER A 236 -22.19 0.20 5.53
CA SER A 236 -22.61 -0.62 6.67
C SER A 236 -22.72 0.18 7.96
N TRP A 237 -23.71 -0.16 8.78
CA TRP A 237 -23.92 0.47 10.09
C TRP A 237 -22.84 0.15 11.13
N PHE A 238 -22.07 -0.91 10.91
CA PHE A 238 -20.98 -1.33 11.77
C PHE A 238 -19.88 -2.02 10.95
N THR A 239 -18.69 -2.14 11.53
CA THR A 239 -17.54 -2.84 10.95
C THR A 239 -16.99 -3.86 11.94
N LEU A 240 -16.35 -4.90 11.43
CA LEU A 240 -15.76 -5.97 12.25
C LEU A 240 -14.24 -5.82 12.35
N PRO A 241 -13.64 -5.96 13.55
CA PRO A 241 -12.21 -5.78 13.72
C PRO A 241 -11.42 -7.00 13.19
N LEU A 242 -10.49 -6.76 12.26
CA LEU A 242 -9.57 -7.79 11.76
C LEU A 242 -8.21 -7.84 12.48
N GLY A 243 -7.97 -6.90 13.41
CA GLY A 243 -6.68 -6.75 14.08
C GLY A 243 -5.59 -6.27 13.12
N HIS A 244 -5.59 -4.96 12.84
CA HIS A 244 -4.61 -4.36 11.94
C HIS A 244 -3.22 -4.37 12.56
N ILE A 245 -2.25 -4.95 11.85
CA ILE A 245 -0.85 -4.86 12.26
C ILE A 245 -0.34 -3.51 11.76
N PRO A 246 0.15 -2.63 12.66
CA PRO A 246 0.75 -1.38 12.22
C PRO A 246 1.90 -1.72 11.28
N LYS A 247 1.81 -1.23 10.03
CA LYS A 247 2.93 -1.35 9.09
C LYS A 247 4.12 -0.72 9.81
N ARG A 248 5.21 -1.46 9.97
CA ARG A 248 6.49 -0.87 10.37
C ARG A 248 6.81 0.15 9.30
N VAL A 249 6.48 1.40 9.56
CA VAL A 249 7.04 2.52 8.82
C VAL A 249 8.52 2.37 9.09
N ARG A 250 9.27 1.86 8.10
CA ARG A 250 10.70 2.03 8.14
C ARG A 250 10.86 3.53 8.12
N LEU A 251 11.19 4.08 9.28
CA LEU A 251 11.60 5.46 9.42
C LEU A 251 12.91 5.59 8.65
N GLU A 252 12.88 5.56 7.32
CA GLU A 252 13.78 6.44 6.59
C GLU A 252 13.24 7.84 6.85
N ASN A 253 13.54 8.37 8.05
CA ASN A 253 12.98 9.56 8.69
C ASN A 253 11.86 10.21 7.85
N PRO A 254 10.59 9.77 7.97
CA PRO A 254 9.49 10.54 7.44
C PRO A 254 9.63 11.92 8.06
N CYS A 255 9.94 12.88 7.20
CA CYS A 255 10.00 14.28 7.54
C CYS A 255 8.77 14.59 8.40
N SER A 256 8.99 14.86 9.69
CA SER A 256 7.95 15.26 10.63
C SER A 256 7.18 16.43 10.03
N GLU A 257 5.92 16.63 10.41
CA GLU A 257 5.15 17.79 9.92
C GLU A 257 5.95 19.10 10.09
N LEU A 258 6.67 19.23 11.21
CA LEU A 258 7.55 20.36 11.48
C LEU A 258 8.69 20.46 10.47
N GLU A 259 9.45 19.40 10.25
CA GLU A 259 10.56 19.39 9.27
C GLU A 259 10.07 19.67 7.84
N ARG A 260 8.84 19.25 7.48
CA ARG A 260 8.24 19.57 6.17
C ARG A 260 7.94 21.05 6.05
N HIS A 261 7.33 21.65 7.08
CA HIS A 261 7.07 23.07 7.12
C HIS A 261 8.36 23.89 7.08
N GLN A 262 9.42 23.45 7.78
CA GLN A 262 10.76 24.04 7.71
C GLN A 262 11.32 24.01 6.28
N VAL A 263 11.25 22.85 5.60
CA VAL A 263 11.66 22.73 4.20
C VAL A 263 10.85 23.67 3.29
N TYR A 264 9.53 23.72 3.44
CA TYR A 264 8.67 24.59 2.64
C TYR A 264 8.98 26.07 2.87
N HIS A 265 9.26 26.47 4.11
CA HIS A 265 9.65 27.83 4.45
C HIS A 265 10.95 28.23 3.75
N VAL A 266 12.00 27.39 3.81
CA VAL A 266 13.27 27.66 3.12
C VAL A 266 13.08 27.73 1.60
N VAL A 267 12.32 26.81 1.02
CA VAL A 267 12.09 26.77 -0.43
C VAL A 267 11.37 28.03 -0.92
N ARG A 268 10.46 28.59 -0.11
CA ARG A 268 9.78 29.87 -0.43
C ARG A 268 10.72 31.08 -0.42
N ARG A 269 11.88 31.00 0.26
CA ARG A 269 12.88 32.07 0.29
C ARG A 269 13.81 32.10 -0.93
N ILE A 270 13.80 31.05 -1.75
CA ILE A 270 14.61 31.01 -2.97
C ILE A 270 14.07 32.10 -3.92
N PRO A 271 14.88 33.09 -4.34
CA PRO A 271 14.42 34.14 -5.25
C PRO A 271 13.98 33.57 -6.62
N PRO A 272 13.10 34.28 -7.36
CA PRO A 272 12.88 33.99 -8.77
C PRO A 272 14.18 33.98 -9.56
N GLN A 273 14.26 33.19 -10.64
CA GLN A 273 15.48 33.04 -11.46
C GLN A 273 16.67 32.46 -10.71
N ARG A 274 16.45 31.84 -9.56
CA ARG A 274 17.51 31.19 -8.79
C ARG A 274 17.12 29.77 -8.43
N VAL A 275 18.13 28.91 -8.32
CA VAL A 275 18.00 27.51 -7.96
C VAL A 275 18.94 27.15 -6.84
N THR A 276 18.55 26.18 -6.03
CA THR A 276 19.41 25.65 -4.96
C THR A 276 19.40 24.12 -4.98
N SER A 277 20.25 23.49 -4.18
CA SER A 277 20.32 22.03 -4.09
C SER A 277 19.61 21.47 -2.86
N TYR A 278 19.14 20.22 -2.96
CA TYR A 278 18.57 19.50 -1.80
C TYR A 278 19.51 19.48 -0.59
N GLY A 279 20.81 19.30 -0.83
CA GLY A 279 21.83 19.34 0.22
C GLY A 279 22.03 20.71 0.83
N HIS A 280 21.92 21.79 0.03
CA HIS A 280 22.05 23.15 0.55
C HIS A 280 20.86 23.56 1.42
N ILE A 281 19.63 23.17 1.05
CA ILE A 281 18.45 23.37 1.90
C ILE A 281 18.63 22.64 3.24
N ALA A 282 19.08 21.38 3.20
CA ALA A 282 19.34 20.61 4.40
C ALA A 282 20.41 21.28 5.29
N LYS A 283 21.45 21.88 4.68
CA LYS A 283 22.48 22.66 5.38
C LYS A 283 21.91 23.93 6.03
N LEU A 284 21.02 24.66 5.36
CA LEU A 284 20.37 25.87 5.91
C LEU A 284 19.50 25.56 7.14
N LEU A 285 18.92 24.36 7.19
CA LEU A 285 18.12 23.87 8.30
C LEU A 285 18.94 23.27 9.46
N GLY A 286 20.28 23.33 9.40
CA GLY A 286 21.13 22.69 10.41
C GLY A 286 21.19 21.15 10.32
N MET A 287 20.71 20.58 9.22
CA MET A 287 20.60 19.13 9.00
C MET A 287 21.42 18.67 7.77
N PRO A 288 22.74 18.88 7.72
CA PRO A 288 23.55 18.74 6.50
C PRO A 288 23.55 17.34 5.85
N ARG A 289 23.24 16.27 6.61
CA ARG A 289 23.17 14.89 6.11
C ARG A 289 21.77 14.48 5.62
N HIS A 290 20.78 15.38 5.64
CA HIS A 290 19.36 15.06 5.41
C HIS A 290 18.83 15.52 4.03
N ALA A 291 19.65 15.54 2.97
CA ALA A 291 19.21 15.92 1.63
C ALA A 291 18.04 15.06 1.08
N ARG A 292 18.00 13.77 1.45
CA ARG A 292 16.91 12.85 1.04
C ARG A 292 15.56 13.25 1.64
N LEU A 293 15.55 13.75 2.88
CA LEU A 293 14.36 14.22 3.58
C LEU A 293 13.73 15.42 2.86
N VAL A 294 14.54 16.36 2.38
CA VAL A 294 14.07 17.48 1.53
C VAL A 294 13.41 16.95 0.26
N GLY A 295 14.03 15.95 -0.38
CA GLY A 295 13.48 15.30 -1.58
C GLY A 295 12.12 14.63 -1.32
N GLN A 296 11.97 13.96 -0.18
CA GLN A 296 10.71 13.36 0.23
C GLN A 296 9.64 14.42 0.52
N ALA A 297 9.98 15.49 1.25
CA ALA A 297 9.05 16.57 1.57
C ALA A 297 8.45 17.25 0.32
N LEU A 298 9.29 17.43 -0.72
CA LEU A 298 8.85 17.99 -2.00
C LEU A 298 8.16 16.95 -2.91
N LYS A 299 8.42 15.66 -2.73
CA LYS A 299 7.76 14.59 -3.49
C LYS A 299 6.29 14.44 -3.12
N PHE A 300 5.94 14.63 -1.84
CA PHE A 300 4.58 14.50 -1.33
C PHE A 300 3.87 15.85 -1.14
N LEU A 301 4.37 16.91 -1.79
CA LEU A 301 3.76 18.24 -1.73
C LEU A 301 2.32 18.19 -2.29
N SER A 302 1.34 18.57 -1.47
CA SER A 302 -0.06 18.70 -1.89
C SER A 302 -0.23 19.96 -2.76
N PRO A 303 -0.98 19.89 -3.88
CA PRO A 303 -1.33 21.06 -4.70
C PRO A 303 -2.11 22.16 -3.95
N GLN A 304 -2.71 21.83 -2.81
CA GLN A 304 -3.49 22.75 -1.98
C GLN A 304 -2.65 23.50 -0.93
N THR A 305 -1.34 23.24 -0.87
CA THR A 305 -0.43 23.87 0.10
C THR A 305 -0.39 25.39 -0.09
N THR A 306 -0.82 26.13 0.92
CA THR A 306 -0.88 27.60 0.91
C THR A 306 0.09 28.18 1.95
N PRO A 307 0.92 29.17 1.60
CA PRO A 307 1.18 29.69 0.26
C PRO A 307 1.92 28.67 -0.63
N PRO A 308 1.82 28.78 -1.98
CA PRO A 308 2.45 27.83 -2.89
C PRO A 308 3.97 27.73 -2.68
N VAL A 309 4.51 26.53 -2.89
CA VAL A 309 5.94 26.23 -2.69
C VAL A 309 6.62 26.11 -4.06
N PRO A 310 7.67 26.92 -4.36
CA PRO A 310 8.37 26.89 -5.66
C PRO A 310 9.32 25.69 -5.77
N TRP A 311 8.75 24.48 -5.77
CA TRP A 311 9.48 23.21 -5.78
C TRP A 311 10.42 23.05 -6.99
N HIS A 312 10.09 23.70 -8.12
CA HIS A 312 10.88 23.64 -9.35
C HIS A 312 12.26 24.28 -9.22
N ARG A 313 12.46 25.18 -8.23
CA ARG A 313 13.76 25.83 -7.95
C ARG A 313 14.75 24.93 -7.19
N VAL A 314 14.38 23.70 -6.86
CA VAL A 314 15.24 22.75 -6.13
C VAL A 314 15.75 21.64 -7.06
N VAL A 315 17.07 21.61 -7.28
CA VAL A 315 17.74 20.70 -8.23
C VAL A 315 18.78 19.82 -7.55
N SER A 316 19.33 18.85 -8.29
CA SER A 316 20.47 18.05 -7.81
C SER A 316 21.70 18.92 -7.54
N ALA A 317 22.62 18.45 -6.69
CA ALA A 317 23.92 19.11 -6.45
C ALA A 317 24.77 19.26 -7.72
N SER A 318 24.53 18.43 -8.74
CA SER A 318 25.14 18.54 -10.07
C SER A 318 24.45 19.53 -11.01
N GLY A 319 23.35 20.14 -10.58
CA GLY A 319 22.46 20.96 -11.41
C GLY A 319 21.50 20.16 -12.29
N ALA A 320 21.48 18.82 -12.17
CA ALA A 320 20.63 17.95 -12.98
C ALA A 320 19.14 17.99 -12.55
N ILE A 321 18.27 17.90 -13.56
CA ILE A 321 16.82 17.73 -13.48
C ILE A 321 16.53 16.26 -13.85
N ALA A 322 16.59 15.37 -12.86
CA ALA A 322 16.44 13.94 -13.09
C ALA A 322 14.98 13.54 -13.35
N SER A 323 14.76 12.65 -14.32
CA SER A 323 13.47 12.01 -14.52
C SER A 323 13.18 11.04 -13.37
N ARG A 324 11.98 11.10 -12.80
CA ARG A 324 11.59 10.28 -11.64
C ARG A 324 10.96 8.96 -12.13
N GLY A 325 11.72 8.16 -12.88
CA GLY A 325 11.31 6.83 -13.39
C GLY A 325 10.64 6.84 -14.77
N PRO A 326 10.46 5.66 -15.40
CA PRO A 326 9.91 5.54 -16.75
C PRO A 326 8.47 6.08 -16.82
N GLY A 327 8.20 6.92 -17.82
CA GLY A 327 6.85 7.45 -18.08
C GLY A 327 6.41 8.63 -17.20
N THR A 328 7.31 9.26 -16.43
CA THR A 328 6.95 10.42 -15.60
C THR A 328 7.23 11.77 -16.28
N ASP A 329 6.24 12.66 -16.24
CA ASP A 329 6.31 14.03 -16.78
C ASP A 329 7.04 15.04 -15.85
N GLY A 330 7.68 14.56 -14.79
CA GLY A 330 8.24 15.39 -13.71
C GLY A 330 9.36 16.32 -14.16
N ALA A 331 10.34 15.78 -14.90
CA ALA A 331 11.49 16.56 -15.39
C ALA A 331 11.05 17.62 -16.41
N ARG A 332 10.11 17.27 -17.29
CA ARG A 332 9.52 18.20 -18.28
C ARG A 332 8.83 19.38 -17.59
N ARG A 333 8.01 19.11 -16.56
CA ARG A 333 7.34 20.17 -15.79
C ARG A 333 8.32 21.07 -15.04
N GLN A 334 9.37 20.49 -14.45
CA GLN A 334 10.40 21.26 -13.77
C GLN A 334 11.16 22.17 -14.75
N ARG A 335 11.52 21.65 -15.94
CA ARG A 335 12.17 22.44 -17.01
C ARG A 335 11.30 23.61 -17.45
N GLN A 336 10.03 23.36 -17.80
CA GLN A 336 9.10 24.40 -18.23
C GLN A 336 8.92 25.51 -17.18
N ALA A 337 8.81 25.14 -15.90
CA ALA A 337 8.66 26.10 -14.82
C ALA A 337 9.93 26.95 -14.59
N LEU A 338 11.11 26.38 -14.78
CA LEU A 338 12.39 27.10 -14.70
C LEU A 338 12.59 28.06 -15.89
N GLU A 339 12.30 27.60 -17.10
CA GLU A 339 12.40 28.40 -18.32
C GLU A 339 11.39 29.57 -18.30
N ALA A 340 10.18 29.36 -17.75
CA ALA A 340 9.19 30.43 -17.56
C ALA A 340 9.66 31.53 -16.59
N GLU A 341 10.58 31.23 -15.68
CA GLU A 341 11.22 32.25 -14.84
C GLU A 341 12.41 32.93 -15.53
N GLY A 342 12.89 32.40 -16.65
CA GLY A 342 14.07 32.88 -17.36
C GLY A 342 15.36 32.13 -17.01
N VAL A 343 15.28 30.95 -16.41
CA VAL A 343 16.45 30.10 -16.13
C VAL A 343 16.79 29.26 -17.35
N VAL A 344 18.02 29.38 -17.85
CA VAL A 344 18.50 28.60 -19.00
C VAL A 344 18.79 27.16 -18.58
N VAL A 345 18.06 26.21 -19.15
CA VAL A 345 18.26 24.77 -18.99
C VAL A 345 18.95 24.20 -20.23
N VAL A 346 20.10 23.57 -20.03
CA VAL A 346 20.92 23.02 -21.12
C VAL A 346 20.81 21.49 -21.10
N ASP A 347 20.60 20.89 -22.26
CA ASP A 347 20.62 19.44 -22.41
C ASP A 347 22.07 18.91 -22.34
N GLY A 348 22.27 17.79 -21.64
CA GLY A 348 23.60 17.19 -21.49
C GLY A 348 24.19 16.72 -22.84
N ARG A 349 25.52 16.74 -23.00
CA ARG A 349 26.15 16.17 -24.21
C ARG A 349 26.03 14.64 -24.20
N GLY A 350 25.14 14.11 -25.03
CA GLY A 350 24.89 12.68 -25.26
C GLY A 350 23.40 12.43 -25.48
N GLY A 351 23.02 11.50 -26.36
CA GLY A 351 21.65 11.32 -26.88
C GLY A 351 20.52 11.03 -25.87
N GLU A 352 20.83 10.92 -24.58
CA GLU A 352 19.89 10.82 -23.44
C GLU A 352 20.35 11.69 -22.25
N GLY A 353 20.99 12.83 -22.52
CA GLY A 353 21.58 13.69 -21.50
C GLY A 353 20.56 14.34 -20.58
N GLU A 354 20.63 14.06 -19.27
CA GLU A 354 19.83 14.74 -18.24
C GLU A 354 19.91 16.26 -18.40
N ALA A 355 18.76 16.93 -18.44
CA ALA A 355 18.66 18.38 -18.49
C ALA A 355 19.33 19.01 -17.26
N ARG A 356 20.12 20.07 -17.45
CA ARG A 356 20.95 20.67 -16.39
C ARG A 356 20.85 22.18 -16.34
N VAL A 357 20.90 22.72 -15.13
CA VAL A 357 21.02 24.15 -14.84
C VAL A 357 22.45 24.46 -14.42
N ARG A 358 23.00 25.56 -14.94
CA ARG A 358 24.33 26.05 -14.52
C ARG A 358 24.26 26.68 -13.13
N LEU A 359 24.65 25.92 -12.11
CA LEU A 359 24.66 26.39 -10.72
C LEU A 359 25.58 27.61 -10.48
N ARG A 360 26.60 27.83 -11.32
CA ARG A 360 27.44 29.04 -11.23
C ARG A 360 26.69 30.33 -11.56
N GLU A 361 25.67 30.25 -12.40
CA GLU A 361 24.95 31.40 -12.93
C GLU A 361 23.63 31.63 -12.17
N TYR A 362 22.91 30.54 -11.87
CA TYR A 362 21.59 30.60 -11.24
C TYR A 362 21.60 30.16 -9.77
N GLY A 363 22.76 29.80 -9.20
CA GLY A 363 22.87 29.26 -7.85
C GLY A 363 22.50 30.26 -6.75
N TRP A 364 21.63 29.84 -5.84
CA TRP A 364 21.35 30.51 -4.58
C TRP A 364 21.90 29.68 -3.43
N PHE A 365 23.07 30.11 -2.93
CA PHE A 365 23.84 29.45 -1.88
C PHE A 365 24.20 30.41 -0.73
N PRO A 366 23.20 30.95 -0.01
CA PRO A 366 23.45 31.80 1.14
C PRO A 366 24.20 31.04 2.26
N ALA A 367 24.90 31.79 3.12
CA ALA A 367 25.56 31.23 4.29
C ALA A 367 24.53 30.73 5.31
N VAL A 368 24.91 29.74 6.12
CA VAL A 368 24.06 29.26 7.22
C VAL A 368 23.86 30.42 8.21
N GLY A 369 22.61 30.69 8.58
CA GLY A 369 22.24 31.81 9.45
C GLY A 369 22.03 33.15 8.72
N SER A 370 22.29 33.25 7.41
CA SER A 370 22.07 34.50 6.66
C SER A 370 20.66 34.63 6.06
N VAL A 371 19.81 33.61 6.23
CA VAL A 371 18.41 33.62 5.81
C VAL A 371 17.58 33.66 7.08
N ASP A 372 16.68 34.65 7.19
CA ASP A 372 15.73 34.68 8.29
C ASP A 372 14.73 33.52 8.14
N LEU A 373 14.90 32.53 9.00
CA LEU A 373 14.06 31.35 9.07
C LEU A 373 13.00 31.46 10.19
N GLY A 374 12.95 32.56 10.95
CA GLY A 374 12.03 32.72 12.08
C GLY A 374 12.13 31.58 13.09
N GLU A 375 10.97 31.11 13.57
CA GLU A 375 10.85 29.95 14.49
C GLU A 375 11.31 28.61 13.88
N PHE A 376 11.59 28.57 12.56
CA PHE A 376 11.99 27.40 11.80
C PHE A 376 13.51 27.32 11.56
N GLY A 377 14.29 28.23 12.15
CA GLY A 377 15.76 28.22 12.10
C GLY A 377 16.38 27.12 12.97
N PRO A 378 17.65 26.77 12.73
CA PRO A 378 18.39 25.90 13.65
C PRO A 378 18.40 26.55 15.05
N ALA A 379 18.11 25.75 16.09
CA ALA A 379 18.19 26.22 17.47
C ALA A 379 19.54 26.91 17.70
N GLN A 380 19.51 28.19 18.11
CA GLN A 380 20.74 28.91 18.45
C GLN A 380 21.44 28.13 19.56
N VAL A 381 22.61 27.60 19.26
CA VAL A 381 23.52 27.11 20.30
C VAL A 381 23.87 28.34 21.14
N ALA A 382 23.28 28.43 22.32
CA ALA A 382 23.60 29.45 23.29
C ALA A 382 25.11 29.38 23.56
N GLY A 383 25.84 30.40 23.12
CA GLY A 383 27.24 30.58 23.46
C GLY A 383 27.34 30.84 24.96
N GLY A 384 27.73 29.80 25.71
CA GLY A 384 28.23 29.95 27.06
C GLY A 384 29.62 30.57 27.00
N GLN A 385 29.71 31.90 27.03
CA GLN A 385 30.89 32.59 27.55
C GLN A 385 30.70 32.69 29.06
N GLY A 386 31.16 31.68 29.77
CA GLY A 386 31.48 31.76 31.19
C GLY A 386 32.99 31.88 31.31
N GLU A 387 33.46 33.07 31.69
CA GLU A 387 34.82 33.29 32.15
C GLU A 387 35.09 32.36 33.35
N GLY A 388 36.02 31.43 33.18
CA GLY A 388 36.54 30.56 34.23
C GLY A 388 38.05 30.78 34.29
N GLN A 389 38.43 31.68 35.18
CA GLN A 389 39.79 32.01 35.58
C GLN A 389 40.50 30.74 36.06
N GLY A 390 41.75 30.55 35.61
CA GLY A 390 42.54 29.39 35.96
C GLY A 390 42.87 29.30 37.44
N ASP A 391 43.02 28.07 37.92
CA ASP A 391 43.99 27.78 38.96
C ASP A 391 44.55 26.36 38.73
N GLU A 392 45.88 26.29 38.65
CA GLU A 392 46.68 25.08 38.67
C GLU A 392 46.76 24.60 40.13
N SER A 393 46.39 23.36 40.42
CA SER A 393 47.08 22.51 41.41
C SER A 393 46.50 21.10 41.46
N ASP A 394 47.41 20.16 41.71
CA ASP A 394 47.23 18.79 42.21
C ASP A 394 46.78 17.70 41.22
N GLU A 395 47.75 17.30 40.40
CA GLU A 395 48.05 15.86 40.24
C GLU A 395 48.53 15.28 41.57
N SER A 396 47.72 14.42 42.21
CA SER A 396 48.16 13.17 42.85
C SER A 396 47.00 12.56 43.62
N GLU A 397 46.34 11.52 43.10
CA GLU A 397 45.91 10.35 43.87
C GLU A 397 45.05 9.40 43.02
N LEU A 398 45.37 8.10 43.11
CA LEU A 398 44.50 6.96 42.85
C LEU A 398 44.39 6.45 41.40
N THR A 399 45.52 5.95 40.90
CA THR A 399 45.56 4.56 40.40
C THR A 399 45.29 3.60 41.56
N GLU A 400 44.13 2.94 41.57
CA GLU A 400 43.90 1.58 42.09
C GLU A 400 42.41 1.24 41.93
N LEU A 401 42.11 -0.04 41.71
CA LEU A 401 40.78 -0.69 41.57
C LEU A 401 40.29 -1.01 40.14
N GLU A 402 41.17 -1.50 39.28
CA GLU A 402 40.82 -2.60 38.38
C GLU A 402 41.37 -3.90 38.99
N GLU A 403 40.51 -4.71 39.60
CA GLU A 403 40.58 -6.18 39.76
C GLU A 403 39.74 -6.63 40.96
N SER A 404 38.50 -7.04 40.69
CA SER A 404 37.83 -8.16 41.38
C SER A 404 36.39 -8.21 40.88
N ASP A 405 36.07 -9.15 39.99
CA ASP A 405 34.76 -9.82 39.92
C ASP A 405 34.78 -10.89 38.83
N GLU A 406 35.64 -11.90 39.02
CA GLU A 406 35.43 -13.25 38.47
C GLU A 406 35.86 -14.26 39.53
N GLU A 407 34.95 -14.67 40.42
CA GLU A 407 34.88 -16.03 40.97
C GLU A 407 33.63 -16.23 41.84
N GLY A 408 32.79 -17.20 41.45
CA GLY A 408 32.03 -18.03 42.39
C GLY A 408 30.53 -17.79 42.56
N ALA A 409 29.71 -18.53 41.80
CA ALA A 409 28.69 -19.50 42.30
C ALA A 409 27.70 -19.89 41.20
#